data_AF-A0A437M5N3-F1
#
_entry.id   AF-A0A437M5N3-F1
#
_cell.length_a   1.000
_cell.length_b   1.000
_cell.length_c   1.000
_cell.angle_alpha   90.00
_cell.angle_beta   90.00
_cell.angle_gamma   90.00
#
_symmetry.space_group_name_H-M   'P 1'
#
loop_
_entity.id
_entity.type
_entity.pdbx_description
1 polymer ?
#
loop_
_entity_poly.entity_id
_entity_poly.type
_entity_poly.pdbx_seq_one_letter_code
_entity_poly.pdbx_strand_id
1 'polypeptide(L)'
;MTKYLTLAAFGWLTLTGTLHFAVDVVSHHLRGKHVPGPQTTLYYGLHSAFALGQVLFGMMCLWTVRRHPDMLRDPAIVMFSVAGAGAWLALTVLVMDYWEPKLNAGIFAVLLAVAIAAEHVRA
;
A
#
# COMPACT_ATOMS: atom_id res chain seq x y z
N MET A 1 5.16 12.32 -18.18
CA MET A 1 3.85 12.20 -17.50
C MET A 1 3.69 10.83 -16.84
N THR A 2 3.96 9.72 -17.52
CA THR A 2 3.83 8.35 -16.97
C THR A 2 4.62 8.12 -15.68
N LYS A 3 5.89 8.56 -15.61
CA LYS A 3 6.70 8.54 -14.37
C LYS A 3 5.98 9.16 -13.16
N TYR A 4 5.23 10.24 -13.36
CA TYR A 4 4.51 10.91 -12.26
C TYR A 4 3.30 10.10 -11.80
N LEU A 5 2.64 9.34 -12.69
CA LEU A 5 1.58 8.41 -12.31
C LEU A 5 2.14 7.24 -11.49
N THR A 6 3.29 6.68 -11.90
CA THR A 6 3.98 5.64 -11.13
C THR A 6 4.43 6.16 -9.76
N LEU A 7 4.98 7.38 -9.70
CA LEU A 7 5.31 8.05 -8.43
C LEU A 7 4.08 8.30 -7.57
N ALA A 8 2.95 8.69 -8.16
CA ALA A 8 1.70 8.92 -7.44
C ALA A 8 1.15 7.62 -6.86
N ALA A 9 1.14 6.52 -7.63
CA ALA A 9 0.67 5.22 -7.18
C ALA A 9 1.47 4.71 -5.98
N PHE A 10 2.80 4.63 -6.09
CA PHE A 10 3.65 4.12 -5.00
C PHE A 10 3.84 5.15 -3.87
N GLY A 11 3.73 6.44 -4.18
CA GLY A 11 3.68 7.52 -3.19
C GLY A 11 2.44 7.43 -2.32
N TRP A 12 1.28 7.19 -2.94
CA TRP A 12 0.03 6.95 -2.25
C TRP A 12 0.12 5.74 -1.32
N LEU A 13 0.60 4.60 -1.82
CA LEU A 13 0.79 3.39 -1.01
C LEU A 13 1.67 3.63 0.22
N THR A 14 2.81 4.33 0.02
CA THR A 14 3.74 4.65 1.11
C THR A 14 3.10 5.57 2.15
N LEU A 15 2.40 6.61 1.68
CA LEU A 15 1.72 7.57 2.54
C LEU A 15 0.62 6.90 3.36
N THR A 16 -0.27 6.15 2.72
CA THR A 16 -1.39 5.51 3.40
C THR A 16 -0.93 4.42 4.35
N GLY A 17 0.11 3.65 4.00
CA GLY A 17 0.71 2.70 4.93
C GLY A 17 1.30 3.37 6.16
N THR A 18 1.97 4.53 5.98
CA THR A 18 2.50 5.32 7.10
C THR A 18 1.37 5.83 8.00
N LEU A 19 0.29 6.35 7.41
CA LEU A 19 -0.88 6.84 8.14
C LEU A 19 -1.58 5.69 8.89
N HIS A 20 -1.75 4.53 8.26
CA HIS A 20 -2.31 3.34 8.89
C HIS A 20 -1.51 2.93 10.13
N PHE A 21 -0.19 2.87 10.03
CA PHE A 21 0.67 2.58 11.19
C PHE A 21 0.53 3.63 12.30
N ALA A 22 0.58 4.91 11.94
CA ALA A 22 0.49 6.00 12.91
C ALA A 22 -0.85 6.01 13.67
N VAL A 23 -1.96 5.73 12.96
CA VAL A 23 -3.30 5.76 13.54
C VAL A 23 -3.61 4.46 14.28
N ASP A 24 -3.51 3.31 13.60
CA ASP A 24 -4.02 2.05 14.14
C ASP A 24 -3.03 1.33 15.05
N VAL A 25 -1.75 1.68 15.01
CA VAL A 25 -0.74 1.14 15.91
C VAL A 25 -0.34 2.17 16.95
N VAL A 26 0.31 3.25 16.53
CA VAL A 26 0.93 4.22 17.47
C VAL A 26 -0.14 4.94 18.30
N SER A 27 -1.13 5.56 17.66
CA SER A 27 -2.17 6.32 18.37
C SER A 27 -3.04 5.41 19.23
N HIS A 28 -3.43 4.23 18.73
CA HIS A 28 -4.19 3.26 19.52
C HIS A 28 -3.42 2.72 20.73
N HIS A 29 -2.13 2.46 20.58
CA HIS A 29 -1.26 2.03 21.67
C HIS A 29 -1.12 3.11 22.75
N LEU A 30 -0.79 4.35 22.36
CA LEU A 30 -0.62 5.47 23.29
C LEU A 30 -1.91 5.84 24.02
N ARG A 31 -3.08 5.65 23.39
CA ARG A 31 -4.39 5.91 23.99
C ARG A 31 -4.92 4.74 24.82
N GLY A 32 -4.22 3.61 24.85
CA GLY A 32 -4.68 2.41 25.56
C GLY A 32 -6.03 1.90 25.06
N LYS A 33 -6.32 2.01 23.75
CA LYS A 33 -7.65 1.65 23.20
C LYS A 33 -8.02 0.17 23.36
N HIS A 34 -7.04 -0.69 23.58
CA HIS A 34 -7.22 -2.14 23.65
C HIS A 34 -6.69 -2.68 24.99
N VAL A 35 -7.46 -3.59 25.60
CA VAL A 35 -7.07 -4.26 26.86
C VAL A 35 -5.88 -5.19 26.59
N PRO A 36 -4.82 -5.18 27.42
CA PRO A 36 -3.67 -6.07 27.22
C PRO A 36 -4.09 -7.55 27.20
N GLY A 37 -3.62 -8.29 26.19
CA GLY A 37 -3.92 -9.70 26.00
C GLY A 37 -3.52 -10.21 24.61
N PRO A 38 -3.62 -11.52 24.35
CA PRO A 38 -3.22 -12.12 23.08
C PRO A 38 -3.90 -11.50 21.84
N GLN A 39 -5.17 -11.13 21.96
CA GLN A 39 -5.96 -10.50 20.90
C GLN A 39 -5.39 -9.13 20.52
N THR A 40 -4.97 -8.35 21.51
CA THR A 40 -4.36 -7.03 21.32
C THR A 40 -2.97 -7.13 20.70
N THR A 41 -2.17 -8.13 21.10
CA THR A 41 -0.89 -8.42 20.44
C THR A 41 -1.10 -8.79 18.98
N LEU A 42 -2.08 -9.64 18.68
CA LEU A 42 -2.41 -10.01 17.30
C LEU A 42 -2.88 -8.81 16.48
N TYR A 43 -3.74 -7.97 17.04
CA TYR A 43 -4.21 -6.74 16.41
C TYR A 43 -3.02 -5.84 16.02
N TYR A 44 -2.16 -5.47 16.98
CA TYR A 44 -1.02 -4.60 16.68
C TYR A 44 -0.02 -5.27 15.74
N GLY A 45 0.22 -6.58 15.87
CA GLY A 45 1.09 -7.33 14.97
C GLY A 45 0.60 -7.31 13.52
N LEU A 46 -0.68 -7.61 13.30
CA LEU A 46 -1.29 -7.60 11.97
C LEU A 46 -1.31 -6.21 11.35
N HIS A 47 -1.74 -5.19 12.09
CA HIS A 47 -1.77 -3.82 11.59
C HIS A 47 -0.37 -3.28 11.30
N SER A 48 0.62 -3.63 12.13
CA SER A 48 2.02 -3.27 11.90
C SER A 48 2.59 -3.95 10.66
N ALA A 49 2.39 -5.25 10.51
CA ALA A 49 2.89 -6.00 9.36
C ALA A 49 2.23 -5.55 8.06
N PHE A 50 0.92 -5.32 8.07
CA PHE A 50 0.16 -4.78 6.95
C PHE A 50 0.73 -3.43 6.50
N ALA A 51 0.85 -2.48 7.44
CA ALA A 51 1.35 -1.13 7.14
C ALA A 51 2.82 -1.11 6.71
N LEU A 52 3.67 -1.87 7.40
CA LEU A 52 5.09 -1.96 7.08
C LEU A 52 5.31 -2.56 5.69
N GLY A 53 4.51 -3.58 5.31
CA GLY A 53 4.52 -4.13 3.96
C GLY A 53 4.24 -3.06 2.89
N GLN A 54 3.22 -2.21 3.10
CA GLN A 54 2.90 -1.10 2.19
C GLN A 54 4.03 -0.08 2.12
N VAL A 55 4.57 0.32 3.28
CA VAL A 55 5.63 1.33 3.37
C VAL A 55 6.91 0.84 2.71
N LEU A 56 7.40 -0.36 3.04
CA LEU A 56 8.64 -0.90 2.48
C LEU A 56 8.51 -1.14 0.97
N PHE A 57 7.42 -1.75 0.52
CA PHE A 57 7.19 -1.99 -0.90
C PHE A 57 7.05 -0.67 -1.67
N GLY A 58 6.26 0.27 -1.16
CA GLY A 58 6.08 1.59 -1.76
C GLY A 58 7.39 2.36 -1.84
N MET A 59 8.20 2.41 -0.78
CA MET A 59 9.52 3.06 -0.79
C MET A 59 10.48 2.40 -1.77
N MET A 60 10.51 1.06 -1.83
CA MET A 60 11.32 0.33 -2.80
C MET A 60 10.94 0.73 -4.23
N CYS A 61 9.65 0.72 -4.57
CA CYS A 61 9.17 1.12 -5.90
C CYS A 61 9.44 2.60 -6.20
N LEU A 62 9.29 3.49 -5.22
CA LEU A 62 9.64 4.91 -5.33
C LEU A 62 11.14 5.13 -5.57
N TRP A 63 12.00 4.29 -4.99
CA TRP A 63 13.44 4.31 -5.21
C TRP A 63 13.79 3.79 -6.62
N THR A 64 13.11 2.71 -7.05
CA THR A 64 13.29 2.10 -8.37
C THR A 64 12.85 3.03 -9.49
N VAL A 65 11.65 3.63 -9.43
CA VAL A 65 11.13 4.52 -10.49
C VAL A 65 12.00 5.78 -10.70
N ARG A 66 12.79 6.18 -9.69
CA ARG A 66 13.75 7.28 -9.84
C ARG A 66 14.92 6.91 -10.75
N ARG A 67 15.32 5.64 -10.78
CA ARG A 67 16.43 5.11 -11.61
C ARG A 67 15.94 4.48 -12.92
N HIS A 68 14.79 3.83 -12.87
CA HIS A 68 14.15 3.14 -13.99
C HIS A 68 12.71 3.64 -14.13
N PRO A 69 12.50 4.79 -14.77
CA PRO A 69 11.17 5.39 -14.94
C PRO A 69 10.15 4.46 -15.60
N ASP A 70 10.64 3.58 -16.47
CA ASP A 70 9.82 2.67 -17.28
C ASP A 70 9.66 1.28 -16.64
N MET A 71 9.90 1.14 -15.32
CA MET A 71 9.87 -0.15 -14.61
C MET A 71 8.57 -0.94 -14.78
N LEU A 72 7.44 -0.27 -15.04
CA LEU A 72 6.14 -0.94 -15.25
C LEU A 72 5.98 -1.54 -16.65
N ARG A 73 7.01 -1.46 -17.51
CA ARG A 73 7.08 -2.24 -18.77
C ARG A 73 7.55 -3.66 -18.53
N ASP A 74 8.18 -3.94 -17.40
CA ASP A 74 8.58 -5.30 -17.03
C ASP A 74 7.35 -6.06 -16.50
N PRO A 75 6.93 -7.14 -17.17
CA PRO A 75 5.74 -7.90 -16.78
C PRO A 75 5.87 -8.53 -15.38
N ALA A 76 7.08 -8.85 -14.92
CA ALA A 76 7.30 -9.36 -13.58
C ALA A 76 6.99 -8.28 -12.52
N ILE A 77 7.43 -7.06 -12.76
CA ILE A 77 7.17 -5.92 -11.86
C ILE A 77 5.66 -5.60 -11.83
N VAL A 78 5.01 -5.62 -12.99
CA VAL A 78 3.54 -5.47 -13.09
C VAL A 78 2.84 -6.55 -12.28
N MET A 79 3.20 -7.82 -12.48
CA MET A 79 2.61 -8.95 -11.76
C MET A 79 2.73 -8.79 -10.24
N PHE A 80 3.93 -8.48 -9.72
CA PHE A 80 4.12 -8.28 -8.28
C PHE A 80 3.34 -7.08 -7.73
N SER A 81 3.29 -5.98 -8.49
CA SER A 81 2.55 -4.78 -8.07
C SER A 81 1.05 -5.04 -8.01
N VAL A 82 0.49 -5.73 -9.01
CA VAL A 82 -0.93 -6.10 -9.07
C VAL A 82 -1.27 -7.13 -7.98
N ALA A 83 -0.42 -8.14 -7.78
CA ALA A 83 -0.59 -9.13 -6.73
C ALA A 83 -0.60 -8.47 -5.34
N GLY A 84 0.34 -7.55 -5.09
CA GLY A 84 0.38 -6.75 -3.87
C GLY A 84 -0.89 -5.92 -3.68
N ALA A 85 -1.30 -5.17 -4.71
CA ALA A 85 -2.54 -4.37 -4.67
C ALA A 85 -3.77 -5.24 -4.34
N GLY A 86 -3.89 -6.40 -4.99
CA GLY A 86 -4.96 -7.36 -4.74
C GLY A 86 -4.92 -7.91 -3.32
N ALA A 87 -3.74 -8.27 -2.81
CA ALA A 87 -3.58 -8.78 -1.46
C ALA A 87 -3.94 -7.74 -0.39
N TRP A 88 -3.47 -6.49 -0.52
CA TRP A 88 -3.86 -5.43 0.41
C TRP A 88 -5.34 -5.13 0.35
N LEU A 89 -5.93 -5.03 -0.85
CA LEU A 89 -7.37 -4.81 -1.01
C LEU A 89 -8.18 -5.95 -0.37
N ALA A 90 -7.83 -7.20 -0.64
CA ALA A 90 -8.48 -8.36 -0.04
C ALA A 90 -8.39 -8.33 1.49
N LEU A 91 -7.22 -8.05 2.07
CA LEU A 91 -7.05 -7.93 3.51
C LEU A 91 -7.92 -6.80 4.09
N THR A 92 -7.99 -5.63 3.45
CA THR A 92 -8.84 -4.53 3.93
C THR A 92 -10.33 -4.87 3.86
N VAL A 93 -10.77 -5.65 2.88
CA VAL A 93 -12.19 -6.05 2.74
C VAL A 93 -12.56 -7.17 3.72
N LEU A 94 -11.67 -8.15 3.91
CA LEU A 94 -11.95 -9.36 4.68
C LEU A 94 -11.68 -9.21 6.18
N VAL A 95 -10.77 -8.31 6.57
CA VAL A 95 -10.25 -8.25 7.96
C VAL A 95 -10.55 -6.92 8.64
N MET A 96 -10.82 -5.84 7.90
CA MET A 96 -11.02 -4.50 8.48
C MET A 96 -12.48 -4.04 8.36
N ASP A 97 -13.07 -3.66 9.48
CA ASP A 97 -14.49 -3.27 9.53
C ASP A 97 -14.73 -1.86 8.96
N TYR A 98 -13.78 -0.95 9.18
CA TYR A 98 -13.87 0.45 8.77
C TYR A 98 -13.53 0.65 7.30
N TRP A 99 -13.96 1.79 6.74
CA TRP A 99 -13.99 1.98 5.28
C TRP A 99 -12.71 2.60 4.72
N GLU A 100 -11.97 3.36 5.54
CA GLU A 100 -10.81 4.14 5.13
C GLU A 100 -9.71 3.30 4.48
N PRO A 101 -9.31 2.12 5.02
CA PRO A 101 -8.32 1.27 4.39
C PRO A 101 -8.79 0.72 3.04
N LYS A 102 -10.08 0.40 2.92
CA LYS A 102 -10.70 -0.12 1.69
C LYS A 102 -10.62 0.93 0.58
N LEU A 103 -10.95 2.19 0.90
CA LEU A 103 -10.78 3.29 -0.05
C LEU A 103 -9.32 3.50 -0.41
N ASN A 104 -8.42 3.54 0.58
CA ASN A 104 -7.01 3.80 0.34
C ASN A 104 -6.39 2.73 -0.58
N ALA A 105 -6.71 1.45 -0.34
CA ALA A 105 -6.30 0.34 -1.20
C ALA A 105 -6.94 0.41 -2.59
N GLY A 106 -8.22 0.80 -2.68
CA GLY A 106 -8.91 1.02 -3.96
C GLY A 106 -8.27 2.13 -4.79
N ILE A 107 -7.96 3.27 -4.19
CA ILE A 107 -7.25 4.38 -4.85
C ILE A 107 -5.88 3.92 -5.33
N PHE A 108 -5.13 3.17 -4.51
CA PHE A 108 -3.86 2.60 -4.93
C PHE A 108 -4.02 1.70 -6.17
N ALA A 109 -4.99 0.80 -6.17
CA ALA A 109 -5.25 -0.12 -7.28
C ALA A 109 -5.60 0.64 -8.58
N VAL A 110 -6.43 1.67 -8.49
CA VAL A 110 -6.79 2.52 -9.65
C VAL A 110 -5.57 3.29 -10.17
N LEU A 111 -4.80 3.93 -9.28
CA LEU A 111 -3.59 4.67 -9.66
C LEU A 111 -2.57 3.74 -10.34
N LEU A 112 -2.38 2.53 -9.81
CA LEU A 112 -1.49 1.53 -10.39
C LEU A 112 -1.97 1.09 -11.77
N ALA A 113 -3.25 0.79 -11.94
CA ALA A 113 -3.83 0.40 -13.22
C ALA A 113 -3.66 1.49 -14.28
N VAL A 114 -3.92 2.76 -13.91
CA VAL A 114 -3.71 3.91 -14.79
C VAL A 114 -2.23 4.09 -15.16
N ALA A 115 -1.31 3.92 -14.19
CA ALA A 115 0.12 3.99 -14.45
C ALA A 115 0.60 2.89 -15.42
N ILE A 116 0.14 1.65 -15.24
CA ILE A 116 0.45 0.52 -16.12
C ILE A 116 -0.08 0.81 -17.54
N ALA A 117 -1.35 1.19 -17.67
CA ALA A 117 -1.96 1.48 -18.97
C ALA A 117 -1.22 2.61 -19.70
N ALA A 118 -0.86 3.68 -18.99
CA ALA A 118 -0.17 4.81 -19.57
C ALA A 118 1.26 4.47 -20.07
N GLU A 119 1.95 3.53 -19.42
CA GLU A 119 3.26 3.04 -19.90
C GLU A 119 3.15 2.21 -21.18
N HIS A 120 2.09 1.40 -21.31
CA HIS A 120 1.87 0.52 -22.47
C HIS A 120 1.37 1.26 -23.71
N VAL A 121 0.57 2.33 -23.54
CA VAL A 121 0.13 3.19 -24.67
C VAL A 121 1.30 3.96 -25.29
N ARG A 122 2.41 4.11 -24.57
CA ARG A 122 3.62 4.82 -25.01
C ARG A 122 4.64 3.93 -25.73
N ALA A 123 4.42 2.62 -25.80
CA ALA A 123 5.30 1.67 -26.48
C ALA A 123 4.90 1.52 -27.95
#